data_AF-A0ABD0NYD9-F1
#
_entry.id   AF-A0ABD0NYD9-F1
#
_cell.length_a   1.000
_cell.length_b   1.000
_cell.length_c   1.000
_cell.angle_alpha   90.00
_cell.angle_beta   90.00
_cell.angle_gamma   90.00
#
_symmetry.space_group_name_H-M   'P 1'
#
loop_
_entity.id
_entity.type
_entity.pdbx_description
1 polymer ?
#
loop_
_entity_poly.entity_id
_entity_poly.type
_entity_poly.pdbx_seq_one_letter_code
_entity_poly.pdbx_strand_id
1 'polypeptide(L)' 'MARENQITFSGPALTLVGRKIPGGDITNRGDCCPERINGAQIRIGNSLENNGNNNEL' A
#
# COMPACT_ATOMS: atom_id res chain seq x y z
N MET A 1 -18.43 -5.66 -14.02
CA MET A 1 -17.14 -6.36 -14.17
C MET A 1 -16.07 -5.53 -13.43
N ALA A 2 -16.09 -5.61 -12.09
CA ALA A 2 -15.16 -4.92 -11.20
C ALA A 2 -13.89 -5.77 -11.11
N ARG A 3 -12.89 -5.36 -11.89
CA ARG A 3 -11.60 -6.05 -12.00
C ARG A 3 -10.69 -5.48 -10.92
N GLU A 4 -10.66 -6.21 -9.81
CA GLU A 4 -9.59 -6.26 -8.81
C GLU A 4 -9.28 -4.95 -8.07
N ASN A 5 -9.51 -4.97 -6.76
CA ASN A 5 -9.20 -3.88 -5.83
C ASN A 5 -7.67 -3.80 -5.58
N GLN A 6 -6.86 -3.69 -6.63
CA GLN A 6 -5.40 -3.65 -6.55
C GLN A 6 -4.91 -2.28 -6.09
N ILE A 7 -4.15 -2.24 -4.99
CA ILE A 7 -3.31 -1.09 -4.65
C ILE A 7 -2.25 -0.99 -5.75
N THR A 8 -2.32 0.05 -6.56
CA THR A 8 -1.35 0.27 -7.64
C THR A 8 -0.25 1.17 -7.11
N PHE A 9 0.99 0.70 -7.09
CA PHE A 9 2.15 1.55 -6.77
C PHE A 9 2.65 2.20 -8.06
N SER A 10 2.17 3.41 -8.36
CA SER A 10 2.74 4.28 -9.39
C SER A 10 3.60 5.34 -8.72
N GLY A 11 4.91 5.35 -8.94
CA GLY A 11 5.79 6.38 -8.34
C GLY A 11 7.28 6.03 -8.40
N PRO A 12 8.18 7.02 -8.27
CA PRO A 12 9.61 6.77 -8.21
C PRO A 12 9.99 6.07 -6.89
N ALA A 13 10.90 5.10 -6.96
CA ALA A 13 11.39 4.40 -5.78
C ALA A 13 12.16 5.35 -4.85
N LEU A 14 11.83 5.32 -3.55
CA LEU A 14 12.57 6.02 -2.51
C LEU A 14 13.77 5.16 -2.09
N THR A 15 14.95 5.78 -2.07
CA THR A 15 16.17 5.12 -1.59
C THR A 15 16.50 5.66 -0.22
N LEU A 16 16.30 4.85 0.82
CA LEU A 16 16.92 5.06 2.12
C LEU A 16 18.30 4.41 2.09
N VAL A 17 19.24 4.86 2.92
CA VAL A 17 20.63 4.36 2.95
C VAL A 17 20.67 2.82 2.91
N GLY A 18 21.11 2.27 1.78
CA GLY A 18 21.24 0.82 1.55
C GLY A 18 19.95 0.04 1.24
N ARG A 19 18.77 0.67 1.16
CA ARG A 19 17.51 -0.02 0.81
C ARG A 19 16.68 0.78 -0.21
N LYS A 20 16.32 0.12 -1.31
CA LYS A 20 15.38 0.64 -2.30
C LYS A 20 13.97 0.22 -1.91
N ILE A 21 13.15 1.20 -1.55
CA ILE A 21 11.73 1.01 -1.25
C ILE A 21 10.94 1.45 -2.50
N PRO A 22 10.09 0.60 -3.08
CA PRO A 22 9.23 1.03 -4.17
C PRO A 22 8.32 2.16 -3.66
N GLY A 23 8.36 3.30 -4.35
CA GLY A 23 7.43 4.39 -4.10
C GLY A 23 6.11 4.08 -4.80
N GLY A 24 5.04 4.69 -4.33
CA GLY A 24 3.75 4.56 -4.98
C GLY A 24 2.70 5.47 -4.40
N ASP A 25 1.73 5.82 -5.24
CA ASP A 25 0.54 6.56 -4.86
C ASP A 25 -0.59 5.60 -4.49
N ILE A 26 -1.33 5.88 -3.41
CA ILE A 26 -2.57 5.15 -3.12
C ILE A 26 -3.73 5.91 -3.72
N THR A 27 -4.35 5.30 -4.73
CA THR A 27 -5.58 5.83 -5.33
C THR A 27 -6.78 5.11 -4.73
N ASN A 28 -7.63 5.85 -4.02
CA ASN A 28 -8.89 5.32 -3.54
C ASN A 28 -9.89 5.11 -4.68
N ARG A 29 -10.85 4.20 -4.48
CA ARG A 29 -11.94 3.91 -5.41
C ARG A 29 -12.79 5.17 -5.66
N GLY A 30 -12.93 5.55 -6.94
CA GLY A 30 -13.56 6.81 -7.35
C GLY A 30 -15.08 6.79 -7.49
N ASP A 31 -15.71 5.62 -7.60
CA ASP A 31 -17.15 5.49 -7.87
C ASP A 31 -18.04 5.54 -6.62
N CYS A 32 -17.55 5.17 -5.43
CA CYS A 32 -18.24 5.40 -4.15
C CYS A 32 -17.35 5.07 -2.93
N CYS A 33 -17.82 5.49 -1.74
CA CYS A 33 -17.29 5.15 -0.42
C CYS A 33 -15.84 5.60 -0.14
N PRO A 34 -15.49 6.88 -0.38
CA PRO A 34 -14.15 7.40 -0.08
C PRO A 34 -13.77 7.32 1.39
N GLU A 35 -14.74 7.31 2.29
CA GLU A 35 -14.54 7.21 3.73
C GLU A 35 -13.86 5.91 4.17
N ARG A 36 -13.86 4.86 3.34
CA ARG A 36 -13.27 3.55 3.70
C ARG A 36 -11.75 3.58 3.84
N ILE A 37 -11.08 4.56 3.24
CA ILE A 37 -9.63 4.76 3.41
C ILE A 37 -9.30 5.52 4.70
N ASN A 38 -10.28 6.15 5.34
CA ASN A 38 -10.05 6.91 6.56
C ASN A 38 -9.60 5.96 7.68
N GLY A 39 -8.45 6.25 8.28
CA GLY A 39 -7.87 5.41 9.33
C GLY A 39 -7.13 4.16 8.81
N ALA A 40 -7.02 3.98 7.50
CA ALA A 40 -6.19 2.91 6.93
C ALA A 40 -4.71 3.13 7.30
N GLN A 41 -3.99 2.04 7.56
CA GLN A 41 -2.56 2.04 7.88
C GLN A 41 -1.79 1.26 6.82
N ILE A 42 -0.64 1.79 6.40
CA ILE A 42 0.32 1.10 5.53
C ILE A 42 1.45 0.59 6.43
N ARG A 43 1.75 -0.70 6.36
CA ARG A 43 2.86 -1.33 7.09
C ARG A 43 3.84 -1.90 6.08
N ILE A 44 5.10 -1.50 6.17
CA ILE A 44 6.17 -1.93 5.26
C ILE A 44 7.20 -2.71 6.06
N GLY A 45 7.47 -3.94 5.65
CA GLY A 45 8.61 -4.69 6.14
C GLY A 45 8.73 -6.05 5.46
N ASN A 46 9.43 -6.97 6.11
CA ASN A 46 9.97 -8.16 5.43
C ASN A 46 9.17 -9.44 5.74
N SER A 47 8.20 -9.39 6.65
CA SER A 47 7.39 -10.56 7.01
C SER A 47 6.20 -10.73 6.08
N LEU A 48 5.95 -11.97 5.65
CA LEU A 48 4.74 -12.36 4.93
C LEU A 48 3.70 -13.02 5.86
N GLU A 49 3.97 -13.10 7.16
CA GLU A 49 3.02 -13.63 8.13
C GLU A 49 1.69 -12.87 8.06
N ASN A 50 0.58 -13.60 8.06
CA ASN A 50 -0.76 -13.02 7.93
C ASN A 50 -0.89 -12.08 6.71
N ASN A 51 -0.35 -12.50 5.55
CA ASN A 51 -0.31 -11.72 4.30
C ASN A 51 0.38 -10.35 4.47
N GLY A 52 1.38 -10.26 5.36
CA GLY A 52 2.10 -9.02 5.66
C GLY A 52 1.36 -8.08 6.62
N ASN A 53 0.17 -8.43 7.11
CA ASN A 53 -0.57 -7.61 8.08
C ASN A 53 0.12 -7.56 9.45
N ASN A 54 0.88 -8.61 9.79
CA ASN A 54 1.63 -8.70 11.04
C ASN A 54 3.04 -8.12 10.93
N ASN A 55 3.31 -7.27 9.94
CA ASN A 55 4.57 -6.55 9.93
C ASN A 55 4.56 -5.51 11.06
N GLU A 56 5.34 -5.76 12.10
CA GLU A 56 5.47 -4.91 13.29
C GLU A 56 6.08 -3.53 12.93
N LEU A 57 5.80 -2.53 13.77
CA LEU A 57 6.25 -1.13 13.62
C LEU A 57 7.65 -0.92 14.18
#